data_AF-A0A1I8C6P0-F1
#
_entry.id   AF-A0A1I8C6P0-F1
#
_cell.length_a   1.000
_cell.length_b   1.000
_cell.length_c   1.000
_cell.angle_alpha   90.00
_cell.angle_beta   90.00
_cell.angle_gamma   90.00
#
_symmetry.space_group_name_H-M   'P 1'
#
loop_
_entity.id
_entity.type
_entity.pdbx_description
1 polymer ?
#
loop_
_entity_poly.entity_id
_entity_poly.type
_entity_poly.pdbx_seq_one_letter_code
_entity_poly.pdbx_strand_id
1 'polypeptide(L)'
;MNFDDFNREAILVPNTIRGDYKIDIFGNEVVENIFDENNNTRKRKNTSIYAKSAKIPRCEIYNIRVGNCMNEELQETMLNIMEVFNDFIPLYAAKTAEGDVRFYVQTKKEAKYIQELNKEIGTLDKRTSYSIDVKTKSLPHYVISDEDKKIMNEILSQRYVYEDNCLNLSHFIYEEAFKTFKCHVNFAAPQICWVIAEFIKENCPNITLLNLSGNRIKSVGDIGSIVYCARDVIHLDLSHNYFKRAEDFSLIKGWNLEKVYVMEMFSKIEAEAALHDNLTALHKIFPEADLDETWRLLPKSALKKDVVLSEEELARRQKIAEEEKIKAQIYANQAAYKMKINLVKTLKAETSLKKKYCMKLLVDNKFDMEIARKAYRKFSSKFDPDYYD
;
A
#
# COMPACT_ATOMS: atom_id res chain seq x y z
N MET A 1 -55.04 5.53 -32.44
CA MET A 1 -54.73 5.29 -31.02
C MET A 1 -53.35 5.91 -30.80
N ASN A 2 -53.16 7.20 -30.48
CA ASN A 2 -53.64 8.03 -29.34
C ASN A 2 -53.48 7.33 -27.99
N PHE A 3 -52.53 7.78 -27.16
CA PHE A 3 -52.53 8.96 -26.25
C PHE A 3 -53.21 8.59 -24.92
N ASP A 4 -52.40 8.71 -23.85
CA ASP A 4 -52.74 8.95 -22.45
C ASP A 4 -53.95 8.26 -21.85
N ASP A 5 -53.71 7.47 -20.79
CA ASP A 5 -54.54 7.66 -19.61
C ASP A 5 -53.90 7.17 -18.29
N PHE A 6 -53.90 8.10 -17.34
CA PHE A 6 -53.80 7.98 -15.89
C PHE A 6 -52.45 7.93 -15.17
N ASN A 7 -51.90 9.14 -15.11
CA ASN A 7 -51.12 9.74 -14.03
C ASN A 7 -51.94 9.85 -12.71
N ARG A 8 -51.21 9.91 -11.57
CA ARG A 8 -51.56 10.39 -10.20
C ARG A 8 -52.10 9.39 -9.16
N GLU A 9 -51.27 9.11 -8.16
CA GLU A 9 -51.47 9.41 -6.72
C GLU A 9 -50.17 9.07 -5.95
N ALA A 10 -49.45 10.07 -5.44
CA ALA A 10 -49.44 10.52 -4.03
C ALA A 10 -48.42 9.79 -3.13
N ILE A 11 -47.34 10.54 -2.84
CA ILE A 11 -46.54 10.61 -1.60
C ILE A 11 -46.87 9.56 -0.52
N LEU A 12 -45.92 8.66 -0.23
CA LEU A 12 -45.68 8.12 1.10
C LEU A 12 -44.19 7.78 1.27
N VAL A 13 -43.56 8.50 2.19
CA VAL A 13 -42.26 8.18 2.80
C VAL A 13 -42.40 6.86 3.58
N PRO A 14 -41.45 5.91 3.47
CA PRO A 14 -41.15 5.01 4.57
C PRO A 14 -39.86 5.46 5.23
N ASN A 15 -40.02 6.01 6.43
CA ASN A 15 -38.96 6.18 7.41
C ASN A 15 -38.26 4.83 7.66
N THR A 16 -36.98 4.95 8.04
CA THR A 16 -36.24 3.99 8.87
C THR A 16 -36.03 2.59 8.29
N ILE A 17 -34.90 2.43 7.58
CA ILE A 17 -33.99 1.34 7.93
C ILE A 17 -32.82 1.98 8.68
N ARG A 18 -32.91 1.97 10.01
CA ARG A 18 -31.76 1.99 10.91
C ARG A 18 -30.92 0.75 10.57
N GLY A 19 -30.06 0.89 9.58
CA GLY A 19 -28.91 0.02 9.41
C GLY A 19 -27.72 0.78 9.97
N ASP A 20 -27.24 0.37 11.14
CA ASP A 20 -25.94 0.81 11.65
C ASP A 20 -24.87 0.43 10.61
N TYR A 21 -24.57 1.34 9.69
CA TYR A 21 -23.37 1.24 8.87
C TYR A 21 -22.19 1.48 9.79
N LYS A 22 -21.71 0.40 10.42
CA LYS A 22 -20.32 0.34 10.84
C LYS A 22 -19.48 0.50 9.58
N ILE A 23 -18.97 1.69 9.37
CA ILE A 23 -17.82 1.91 8.50
C ILE A 23 -16.67 1.16 9.18
N ASP A 24 -16.41 -0.07 8.74
CA ASP A 24 -15.18 -0.77 9.08
C ASP A 24 -14.04 -0.07 8.36
N ILE A 25 -13.31 0.77 9.09
CA ILE A 25 -12.15 1.54 8.61
C ILE A 25 -10.92 0.62 8.40
N PHE A 26 -11.11 -0.70 8.43
CA PHE A 26 -10.05 -1.69 8.36
C PHE A 26 -10.21 -2.57 7.12
N GLY A 27 -9.94 -1.98 5.96
CA GLY A 27 -9.83 -2.74 4.71
C GLY A 27 -8.65 -3.70 4.79
N ASN A 28 -8.90 -4.96 5.20
CA ASN A 28 -8.19 -6.19 4.84
C ASN A 28 -8.86 -7.38 5.54
N GLU A 29 -10.05 -7.78 5.11
CA GLU A 29 -10.62 -9.10 5.41
C GLU A 29 -10.57 -9.97 4.16
N VAL A 30 -9.82 -11.07 4.20
CA VAL A 30 -10.00 -12.17 3.23
C VAL A 30 -11.06 -13.09 3.81
N VAL A 31 -12.23 -13.12 3.18
CA VAL A 31 -13.35 -13.99 3.57
C VAL A 31 -13.30 -15.25 2.72
N GLU A 32 -12.84 -16.37 3.29
CA GLU A 32 -13.04 -17.70 2.68
C GLU A 32 -14.32 -18.34 3.22
N ASN A 33 -15.27 -18.62 2.32
CA ASN A 33 -16.45 -19.40 2.63
C ASN A 33 -16.15 -20.88 2.40
N ILE A 34 -16.04 -21.66 3.47
CA ILE A 34 -15.99 -23.13 3.39
C ILE A 34 -17.41 -23.66 3.59
N PHE A 35 -17.93 -24.40 2.62
CA PHE A 35 -19.17 -25.15 2.74
C PHE A 35 -18.86 -26.52 3.37
N ASP A 36 -19.49 -26.82 4.50
CA ASP A 36 -19.37 -28.11 5.19
C ASP A 36 -20.70 -28.85 5.01
N GLU A 37 -20.75 -29.83 4.10
CA GLU A 37 -22.00 -30.49 3.65
C GLU A 37 -22.71 -31.31 4.73
N ASN A 38 -22.11 -31.51 5.90
CA ASN A 38 -22.63 -32.42 6.92
C ASN A 38 -23.27 -31.74 8.15
N ASN A 39 -23.36 -30.41 8.19
CA ASN A 39 -24.15 -29.72 9.20
C ASN A 39 -24.69 -28.42 8.64
N ASN A 40 -26.02 -28.26 8.64
CA ASN A 40 -26.76 -27.14 8.09
C ASN A 40 -26.60 -25.83 8.90
N THR A 41 -25.35 -25.45 9.25
CA THR A 41 -25.00 -24.23 9.96
C THR A 41 -23.75 -23.60 9.33
N ARG A 42 -23.91 -22.40 8.76
CA ARG A 42 -22.79 -21.57 8.29
C ARG A 42 -21.92 -21.15 9.48
N LYS A 43 -20.79 -21.81 9.70
CA LYS A 43 -19.79 -21.35 10.68
C LYS A 43 -18.81 -20.40 10.01
N ARG A 44 -18.92 -19.11 10.35
CA ARG A 44 -17.90 -18.10 10.07
C ARG A 44 -16.68 -18.40 10.95
N LYS A 45 -15.55 -18.80 10.35
CA LYS A 45 -14.25 -18.81 11.02
C LYS A 45 -13.45 -17.60 10.56
N ASN A 46 -13.33 -16.60 11.42
CA ASN A 46 -12.36 -15.53 11.24
C ASN A 46 -10.97 -16.07 11.56
N THR A 47 -10.24 -16.53 10.54
CA THR A 47 -8.82 -16.85 10.68
C THR A 47 -7.99 -15.65 10.25
N SER A 48 -7.64 -14.79 11.22
CA SER A 48 -6.50 -13.89 11.03
C SER A 48 -5.24 -14.75 10.86
N ILE A 49 -4.59 -14.62 9.71
CA ILE A 49 -3.36 -15.34 9.34
C ILE A 49 -2.20 -14.98 10.28
N TYR A 50 -2.37 -13.97 11.13
CA TYR A 50 -1.36 -13.47 12.08
C TYR A 50 -1.58 -13.95 13.53
N ALA A 51 -2.56 -14.82 13.80
CA ALA A 51 -2.95 -15.21 15.15
C ALA A 51 -2.11 -16.35 15.76
N LYS A 52 -0.85 -16.54 15.36
CA LYS A 52 0.06 -17.48 16.04
C LYS A 52 1.46 -16.87 16.26
N SER A 53 1.73 -16.61 17.54
CA SER A 53 3.00 -16.28 18.19
C SER A 53 3.34 -14.78 18.37
N ALA A 54 3.70 -14.45 19.63
CA ALA A 54 4.06 -13.16 20.22
C ALA A 54 2.91 -12.16 20.50
N LYS A 55 2.83 -11.67 21.75
CA LYS A 55 2.01 -10.51 22.13
C LYS A 55 2.51 -9.32 21.32
N ILE A 56 1.78 -8.93 20.27
CA ILE A 56 2.08 -7.71 19.51
C ILE A 56 1.99 -6.54 20.51
N PRO A 57 3.07 -5.76 20.71
CA PRO A 57 3.03 -4.60 21.61
C PRO A 57 1.97 -3.64 21.09
N ARG A 58 1.01 -3.32 21.95
CA ARG A 58 -0.07 -2.38 21.64
C ARG A 58 0.43 -0.97 21.91
N CYS A 59 0.37 -0.11 20.90
CA CYS A 59 0.57 1.32 21.10
C CYS A 59 -0.72 1.94 21.66
N GLU A 60 -0.62 2.62 22.80
CA GLU A 60 -1.69 3.47 23.32
C GLU A 60 -1.71 4.74 22.49
N ILE A 61 -2.89 5.11 22.00
CA ILE A 61 -3.10 6.30 21.18
C ILE A 61 -4.37 7.01 21.64
N TYR A 62 -4.50 8.28 21.33
CA TYR A 62 -5.57 9.13 21.83
C TYR A 62 -6.47 9.54 20.66
N ASN A 63 -7.73 9.12 20.73
CA ASN A 63 -8.77 9.49 19.79
C ASN A 63 -9.25 10.91 20.12
N ILE A 64 -9.06 11.81 19.16
CA ILE A 64 -9.58 13.17 19.21
C ILE A 64 -10.83 13.20 18.34
N ARG A 65 -11.94 13.64 18.92
CA ARG A 65 -13.17 13.96 18.20
C ARG A 65 -13.43 15.45 18.31
N VAL A 66 -13.61 16.08 17.16
CA VAL A 66 -13.91 17.50 17.01
C VAL A 66 -15.34 17.60 16.48
N GLY A 67 -16.27 18.01 17.31
CA GLY A 67 -17.67 18.23 16.96
C GLY A 67 -17.95 19.67 16.52
N ASN A 68 -19.19 19.90 16.09
CA ASN A 68 -19.69 21.17 15.55
C ASN A 68 -19.05 21.61 14.22
N CYS A 69 -18.46 20.69 13.45
CA CYS A 69 -17.85 20.94 12.14
C CYS A 69 -18.67 20.35 10.97
N MET A 70 -19.98 20.17 11.15
CA MET A 70 -20.86 19.52 10.16
C MET A 70 -20.78 20.19 8.77
N ASN A 71 -20.67 21.51 8.73
CA ASN A 71 -20.64 22.29 7.49
C ASN A 71 -19.22 22.52 6.93
N GLU A 72 -18.17 22.11 7.65
CA GLU A 72 -16.78 22.35 7.26
C GLU A 72 -16.17 21.12 6.60
N GLU A 73 -15.20 21.32 5.71
CA GLU A 73 -14.43 20.21 5.14
C GLU A 73 -13.41 19.68 6.15
N LEU A 74 -13.05 18.39 6.04
CA LEU A 74 -12.07 17.75 6.92
C LEU A 74 -10.73 18.51 6.93
N GLN A 75 -10.27 18.96 5.75
CA GLN A 75 -9.00 19.68 5.64
C GLN A 75 -9.06 21.03 6.39
N GLU A 76 -10.15 21.79 6.22
CA GLU A 76 -10.34 23.10 6.84
C GLU A 76 -10.33 23.00 8.37
N THR A 77 -11.12 22.09 8.94
CA THR A 77 -11.14 21.86 10.39
C THR A 77 -9.76 21.45 10.92
N MET A 78 -9.04 20.59 10.21
CA MET A 78 -7.68 20.18 10.61
C MET A 78 -6.68 21.34 10.54
N LEU A 79 -6.76 22.19 9.51
CA LEU A 79 -5.91 23.37 9.37
C LEU A 79 -6.17 24.38 10.49
N ASN A 80 -7.43 24.63 10.85
CA ASN A 80 -7.80 25.53 11.95
C ASN A 80 -7.23 25.05 13.30
N ILE A 81 -7.24 23.74 13.55
CA ILE A 81 -6.60 23.17 14.75
C ILE A 81 -5.08 23.36 14.70
N MET A 82 -4.48 23.07 13.54
CA MET A 82 -3.03 23.14 13.36
C MET A 82 -2.49 24.57 13.32
N GLU A 83 -3.32 25.58 13.04
CA GLU A 83 -2.95 26.99 13.15
C GLU A 83 -2.69 27.39 14.61
N VAL A 84 -3.47 26.84 15.55
CA VAL A 84 -3.30 27.10 16.99
C VAL A 84 -2.25 26.19 17.61
N PHE A 85 -2.21 24.91 17.21
CA PHE A 85 -1.26 23.94 17.73
C PHE A 85 -0.77 23.02 16.61
N ASN A 86 0.46 23.23 16.12
CA ASN A 86 1.06 22.43 15.04
C ASN A 86 2.03 21.34 15.53
N ASP A 87 2.25 21.20 16.85
CA ASP A 87 3.19 20.24 17.41
C ASP A 87 2.57 18.84 17.62
N PHE A 88 1.92 18.32 16.59
CA PHE A 88 1.42 16.93 16.55
C PHE A 88 1.31 16.44 15.11
N ILE A 89 1.23 15.12 14.92
CA ILE A 89 0.99 14.50 13.60
C ILE A 89 -0.36 13.76 13.64
N PRO A 90 -1.37 14.21 12.87
CA PRO A 90 -2.65 13.53 12.82
C PRO A 90 -2.54 12.14 12.18
N LEU A 91 -3.18 11.15 12.81
CA LEU A 91 -3.33 9.79 12.28
C LEU A 91 -4.81 9.54 11.95
N TYR A 92 -5.09 8.94 10.78
CA TYR A 92 -6.44 8.55 10.35
C TYR A 92 -7.49 9.67 10.44
N ALA A 93 -7.12 10.88 10.02
CA ALA A 93 -8.07 11.99 9.98
C ALA A 93 -9.22 11.64 9.02
N ALA A 94 -10.45 11.70 9.52
CA ALA A 94 -11.65 11.35 8.78
C ALA A 94 -12.87 12.11 9.31
N LYS A 95 -13.83 12.40 8.43
CA LYS A 95 -15.15 12.90 8.80
C LYS A 95 -16.09 11.73 9.11
N THR A 96 -16.86 11.83 10.18
CA THR A 96 -17.84 10.80 10.57
C THR A 96 -19.19 11.03 9.89
N ALA A 97 -20.07 10.04 9.94
CA ALA A 97 -21.42 10.17 9.41
C ALA A 97 -22.23 11.29 10.10
N GLU A 98 -21.92 11.58 11.37
CA GLU A 98 -22.53 12.68 12.13
C GLU A 98 -21.97 14.07 11.75
N GLY A 99 -20.95 14.11 10.89
CA GLY A 99 -20.29 15.34 10.46
C GLY A 99 -19.17 15.80 11.38
N ASP A 100 -18.79 15.02 12.39
CA ASP A 100 -17.63 15.31 13.25
C ASP A 100 -16.33 14.94 12.54
N VAL A 101 -15.23 15.59 12.93
CA VAL A 101 -13.88 15.17 12.54
C VAL A 101 -13.29 14.28 13.62
N ARG A 102 -12.67 13.17 13.22
CA ARG A 102 -11.91 12.29 14.12
C ARG A 102 -10.51 12.06 13.58
N PHE A 103 -9.55 12.05 14.49
CA PHE A 103 -8.17 11.66 14.22
C PHE A 103 -7.54 11.11 15.50
N TYR A 104 -6.32 10.60 15.39
CA TYR A 104 -5.58 10.11 16.54
C TYR A 104 -4.22 10.78 16.67
N VAL A 105 -3.73 10.86 17.91
CA VAL A 105 -2.38 11.30 18.28
C VAL A 105 -1.72 10.26 19.17
N GLN A 106 -0.40 10.26 19.26
CA GLN A 106 0.32 9.20 19.95
C GLN A 106 0.50 9.45 21.44
N THR A 107 0.68 10.71 21.84
CA THR A 107 1.07 11.04 23.20
C THR A 107 -0.08 11.64 23.98
N LYS A 108 -0.12 11.33 25.28
CA LYS A 108 -1.05 11.96 26.21
C LYS A 108 -0.88 13.47 26.27
N LYS A 109 0.36 13.94 26.04
CA LYS A 109 0.71 15.36 26.01
C LYS A 109 -0.02 16.05 24.87
N GLU A 110 0.15 15.58 23.63
CA GLU A 110 -0.56 16.10 22.45
C GLU A 110 -2.08 16.09 22.68
N ALA A 111 -2.62 14.98 23.16
CA ALA A 111 -4.04 14.82 23.37
C ALA A 111 -4.61 15.83 24.39
N LYS A 112 -3.88 16.07 25.48
CA LYS A 112 -4.27 17.04 26.50
C LYS A 112 -4.20 18.47 25.97
N TYR A 113 -3.15 18.82 25.23
CA TYR A 113 -3.06 20.15 24.60
C TYR A 113 -4.21 20.39 23.64
N ILE A 114 -4.49 19.44 22.75
CA ILE A 114 -5.60 19.55 21.79
C ILE A 114 -6.95 19.68 22.52
N GLN A 115 -7.15 18.97 23.63
CA GLN A 115 -8.35 19.12 24.45
C GLN A 115 -8.53 20.53 25.01
N GLU A 116 -7.43 21.19 25.40
CA GLU A 116 -7.45 22.54 25.97
C GLU A 116 -7.77 23.62 24.90
N LEU A 117 -7.53 23.33 23.61
CA LEU A 117 -7.87 24.20 22.48
C LEU A 117 -9.36 24.47 22.30
N ASN A 118 -10.23 23.67 22.93
CA ASN A 118 -11.67 23.90 22.99
C ASN A 118 -12.02 25.33 23.45
N LYS A 119 -11.14 25.97 24.24
CA LYS A 119 -11.30 27.35 24.72
C LYS A 119 -10.77 28.42 23.74
N GLU A 120 -9.88 28.06 22.82
CA GLU A 120 -9.08 29.00 22.01
C GLU A 120 -9.54 29.06 20.55
N ILE A 121 -9.90 27.94 19.92
CA ILE A 121 -10.26 27.94 18.49
C ILE A 121 -11.55 28.75 18.19
N GLY A 122 -12.42 28.90 19.18
CA GLY A 122 -13.59 29.80 19.09
C GLY A 122 -13.26 31.29 18.88
N THR A 123 -11.99 31.69 18.97
CA THR A 123 -11.57 33.11 18.86
C THR A 123 -11.02 33.54 17.51
N LEU A 124 -10.61 32.64 16.60
CA LEU A 124 -10.10 33.06 15.29
C LEU A 124 -11.21 33.52 14.33
N ASP A 125 -12.37 32.85 14.29
CA ASP A 125 -13.43 33.16 13.30
C ASP A 125 -14.80 33.55 13.87
N LYS A 126 -14.98 33.57 15.21
CA LYS A 126 -16.21 33.96 15.93
C LYS A 126 -17.54 33.28 15.49
N ARG A 127 -17.53 32.35 14.52
CA ARG A 127 -18.74 31.69 13.97
C ARG A 127 -18.91 30.23 14.38
N THR A 128 -17.83 29.51 14.69
CA THR A 128 -17.91 28.09 15.05
C THR A 128 -17.14 27.82 16.34
N SER A 129 -17.84 27.38 17.39
CA SER A 129 -17.20 26.82 18.59
C SER A 129 -17.06 25.31 18.41
N TYR A 130 -15.85 24.82 18.16
CA TYR A 130 -15.60 23.38 18.13
C TYR A 130 -15.80 22.77 19.52
N SER A 131 -16.26 21.53 19.58
CA SER A 131 -16.24 20.73 20.81
C SER A 131 -15.19 19.64 20.68
N ILE A 132 -14.20 19.60 21.58
CA ILE A 132 -13.10 18.64 21.49
C ILE A 132 -13.21 17.60 22.61
N ASP A 133 -13.47 16.35 22.22
CA ASP A 133 -13.51 15.18 23.10
C ASP A 133 -12.26 14.33 22.89
N VAL A 134 -11.64 13.87 23.99
CA VAL A 134 -10.49 12.97 23.96
C VAL A 134 -10.83 11.64 24.62
N LYS A 135 -10.53 10.54 23.92
CA LYS A 135 -10.69 9.17 24.45
C LYS A 135 -9.42 8.37 24.20
N THR A 136 -8.92 7.70 25.23
CA THR A 136 -7.84 6.72 25.04
C THR A 136 -8.34 5.53 24.23
N LYS A 137 -7.52 5.08 23.28
CA LYS A 137 -7.75 3.88 22.49
C LYS A 137 -6.44 3.09 22.40
N SER A 138 -6.55 1.80 22.17
CA SER A 138 -5.41 0.98 21.75
C SER A 138 -5.63 0.60 20.30
N LEU A 139 -4.66 0.89 19.44
CA LEU A 139 -4.74 0.44 18.06
C LEU A 139 -4.07 -0.94 17.90
N PRO A 140 -4.65 -1.83 17.10
CA PRO A 140 -4.09 -3.13 16.78
C PRO A 140 -3.03 -3.01 15.66
N HIS A 141 -2.13 -2.02 15.73
CA HIS A 141 -1.11 -1.84 14.71
C HIS A 141 0.22 -2.46 15.10
N TYR A 142 0.94 -2.88 14.07
CA TYR A 142 2.33 -3.25 14.17
C TYR A 142 3.15 -1.99 14.48
N VAL A 143 3.76 -1.95 15.65
CA VAL A 143 4.73 -0.90 16.01
C VAL A 143 6.00 -1.15 15.21
N ILE A 144 6.43 -0.17 14.42
CA ILE A 144 7.73 -0.23 13.72
C ILE A 144 8.82 -0.23 14.80
N SER A 145 9.75 -1.18 14.70
CA SER A 145 10.87 -1.28 15.64
C SER A 145 11.81 -0.07 15.51
N ASP A 146 12.55 0.25 16.56
CA ASP A 146 13.51 1.38 16.49
C ASP A 146 14.61 1.11 15.46
N GLU A 147 15.00 -0.15 15.24
CA GLU A 147 15.91 -0.55 14.17
C GLU A 147 15.31 -0.28 12.78
N ASP A 148 14.07 -0.71 12.53
CA ASP A 148 13.39 -0.46 11.25
C ASP A 148 13.19 1.05 11.00
N LYS A 149 12.85 1.83 12.05
CA LYS A 149 12.75 3.29 11.97
C LYS A 149 14.08 3.94 11.59
N LYS A 150 15.20 3.49 12.16
CA LYS A 150 16.54 3.99 11.80
C LYS A 150 16.84 3.75 10.31
N ILE A 151 16.57 2.54 9.82
CA ILE A 151 16.75 2.21 8.40
C ILE A 151 15.88 3.11 7.52
N MET A 152 14.60 3.32 7.88
CA MET A 152 13.73 4.25 7.14
C MET A 152 14.30 5.68 7.12
N ASN A 153 14.73 6.21 8.27
CA ASN A 153 15.28 7.55 8.37
C ASN A 153 16.58 7.72 7.57
N GLU A 154 17.44 6.69 7.52
CA GLU A 154 18.65 6.70 6.69
C GLU A 154 18.30 6.80 5.20
N ILE A 155 17.32 6.01 4.74
CA ILE A 155 16.85 6.04 3.34
C ILE A 155 16.21 7.39 3.01
N LEU A 156 15.36 7.92 3.90
CA LEU A 156 14.73 9.23 3.74
C LEU A 156 15.77 10.35 3.66
N SER A 157 16.81 10.29 4.50
CA SER A 157 17.93 11.23 4.46
C SER A 157 18.71 11.18 3.14
N GLN A 158 18.89 9.99 2.57
CA GLN A 158 19.55 9.83 1.27
C GLN A 158 18.70 10.33 0.09
N ARG A 159 17.38 10.27 0.23
CA ARG A 159 16.39 10.68 -0.77
C ARG A 159 15.98 12.14 -0.67
N TYR A 160 16.37 12.82 0.40
CA TYR A 160 16.18 14.25 0.56
C TYR A 160 17.33 15.03 -0.07
N VAL A 161 17.00 15.94 -0.98
CA VAL A 161 17.95 16.87 -1.62
C VAL A 161 17.70 18.26 -1.05
N TYR A 162 18.64 18.72 -0.21
CA TYR A 162 18.51 19.97 0.52
C TYR A 162 18.49 21.19 -0.41
N GLU A 163 19.30 21.17 -1.47
CA GLU A 163 19.43 22.28 -2.42
C GLU A 163 18.11 22.63 -3.12
N ASP A 164 17.26 21.63 -3.34
CA ASP A 164 15.97 21.77 -4.03
C ASP A 164 14.76 21.65 -3.08
N ASN A 165 15.00 21.51 -1.77
CA ASN A 165 13.97 21.16 -0.78
C ASN A 165 13.06 20.02 -1.27
N CYS A 166 13.69 18.98 -1.83
CA CYS A 166 13.02 17.91 -2.54
C CYS A 166 13.13 16.60 -1.77
N LEU A 167 11.99 15.99 -1.43
CA LEU A 167 11.95 14.63 -0.90
C LEU A 167 11.49 13.65 -1.98
N ASN A 168 12.40 12.80 -2.45
CA ASN A 168 12.12 11.84 -3.51
C ASN A 168 11.75 10.46 -2.97
N LEU A 169 10.46 10.15 -2.86
CA LEU A 169 9.93 8.84 -2.46
C LEU A 169 9.46 8.00 -3.66
N SER A 170 9.92 8.27 -4.87
CA SER A 170 9.60 7.43 -6.04
C SER A 170 9.99 5.97 -5.79
N HIS A 171 9.08 5.04 -6.07
CA HIS A 171 9.30 3.60 -5.87
C HIS A 171 9.79 3.20 -4.47
N PHE A 172 9.51 4.01 -3.44
CA PHE A 172 9.99 3.82 -2.07
C PHE A 172 9.59 2.46 -1.50
N ILE A 173 8.39 1.96 -1.79
CA ILE A 173 7.93 0.65 -1.30
C ILE A 173 8.77 -0.54 -1.81
N TYR A 174 9.64 -0.33 -2.80
CA TYR A 174 10.50 -1.36 -3.39
C TYR A 174 11.96 -1.29 -2.92
N GLU A 175 12.28 -0.43 -1.95
CA GLU A 175 13.62 -0.36 -1.39
C GLU A 175 14.08 -1.72 -0.88
N GLU A 176 15.30 -2.10 -1.26
CA GLU A 176 15.81 -3.44 -0.93
C GLU A 176 15.99 -3.61 0.58
N ALA A 177 16.30 -2.53 1.28
CA ALA A 177 16.46 -2.51 2.72
C ALA A 177 15.17 -2.91 3.45
N PHE A 178 13.99 -2.74 2.86
CA PHE A 178 12.72 -3.15 3.47
C PHE A 178 12.48 -4.67 3.43
N LYS A 179 13.27 -5.44 2.68
CA LYS A 179 13.17 -6.90 2.67
C LYS A 179 13.48 -7.53 4.04
N THR A 180 14.20 -6.83 4.91
CA THR A 180 14.51 -7.29 6.28
C THR A 180 13.40 -6.97 7.27
N PHE A 181 12.44 -6.12 6.91
CA PHE A 181 11.37 -5.69 7.79
C PHE A 181 10.40 -6.85 8.01
N LYS A 182 9.88 -6.99 9.24
CA LYS A 182 8.86 -7.99 9.55
C LYS A 182 7.48 -7.59 9.02
N CYS A 183 7.29 -6.33 8.62
CA CYS A 183 6.06 -5.81 8.06
C CYS A 183 6.26 -5.36 6.61
N HIS A 184 5.19 -5.41 5.82
CA HIS A 184 5.24 -4.95 4.44
C HIS A 184 5.13 -3.42 4.38
N VAL A 185 6.17 -2.77 3.85
CA VAL A 185 6.19 -1.32 3.68
C VAL A 185 5.27 -0.90 2.53
N ASN A 186 4.23 -0.14 2.85
CA ASN A 186 3.32 0.47 1.88
C ASN A 186 2.69 1.73 2.48
N PHE A 187 2.24 2.66 1.64
CA PHE A 187 1.65 3.91 2.13
C PHE A 187 0.28 3.72 2.78
N ALA A 188 -0.49 2.69 2.44
CA ALA A 188 -1.74 2.39 3.14
C ALA A 188 -1.53 1.91 4.60
N ALA A 189 -0.27 1.62 5.00
CA ALA A 189 0.11 1.24 6.34
C ALA A 189 0.47 2.50 7.17
N PRO A 190 -0.37 2.95 8.10
CA PRO A 190 -0.25 4.33 8.61
C PRO A 190 0.94 4.54 9.55
N GLN A 191 1.46 3.47 10.14
CA GLN A 191 2.75 3.52 10.83
C GLN A 191 3.90 3.92 9.90
N ILE A 192 3.87 3.53 8.61
CA ILE A 192 4.88 3.90 7.61
C ILE A 192 4.77 5.38 7.28
N CYS A 193 3.55 5.84 6.95
CA CYS A 193 3.29 7.26 6.67
C CYS A 193 3.61 8.15 7.85
N TRP A 194 3.41 7.66 9.08
CA TRP A 194 3.76 8.38 10.28
C TRP A 194 5.28 8.59 10.43
N VAL A 195 6.11 7.56 10.23
CA VAL A 195 7.58 7.71 10.27
C VAL A 195 8.06 8.69 9.19
N ILE A 196 7.47 8.66 8.00
CA ILE A 196 7.79 9.61 6.93
C ILE A 196 7.37 11.03 7.35
N ALA A 197 6.20 11.20 7.96
CA ALA A 197 5.71 12.49 8.45
C ALA A 197 6.58 13.04 9.59
N GLU A 198 7.03 12.21 10.53
CA GLU A 198 8.02 12.57 11.56
C GLU A 198 9.31 13.08 10.90
N PHE A 199 9.84 12.32 9.93
CA PHE A 199 11.04 12.72 9.22
C PHE A 199 10.88 14.09 8.54
N ILE A 200 9.77 14.33 7.85
CA ILE A 200 9.48 15.63 7.21
C ILE A 200 9.45 16.74 8.24
N LYS A 201 8.67 16.55 9.32
CA LYS A 201 8.52 17.56 10.38
C LYS A 201 9.86 17.92 11.03
N GLU A 202 10.74 16.95 11.25
CA GLU A 202 12.01 17.14 11.96
C GLU A 202 13.16 17.61 11.06
N ASN A 203 13.24 17.10 9.83
CA ASN A 203 14.45 17.23 8.99
C ASN A 203 14.24 18.11 7.76
N CYS A 204 13.01 18.21 7.26
CA CYS A 204 12.70 18.97 6.05
C CYS A 204 11.29 19.60 6.07
N PRO A 205 10.97 20.45 7.06
CA PRO A 205 9.62 21.00 7.23
C PRO A 205 9.17 21.90 6.07
N ASN A 206 10.10 22.49 5.33
CA ASN A 206 9.84 23.41 4.22
C ASN A 206 10.01 22.73 2.85
N ILE A 207 9.72 21.43 2.72
CA ILE A 207 9.81 20.75 1.43
C ILE A 207 8.88 21.41 0.40
N THR A 208 9.46 21.78 -0.73
CA THR A 208 8.71 22.38 -1.85
C THR A 208 8.39 21.37 -2.93
N LEU A 209 9.11 20.24 -2.96
CA LEU A 209 8.92 19.17 -3.93
C LEU A 209 8.77 17.81 -3.23
N LEU A 210 7.70 17.09 -3.55
CA LEU A 210 7.46 15.74 -3.04
C LEU A 210 7.18 14.78 -4.20
N ASN A 211 8.02 13.76 -4.35
CA ASN A 211 7.80 12.69 -5.33
C ASN A 211 7.26 11.43 -4.65
N LEU A 212 6.04 11.01 -5.01
CA LEU A 212 5.36 9.80 -4.53
C LEU A 212 5.06 8.81 -5.68
N SER A 213 5.72 8.96 -6.82
CA SER A 213 5.45 8.15 -8.00
C SER A 213 5.75 6.66 -7.79
N GLY A 214 4.97 5.80 -8.47
CA GLY A 214 5.26 4.37 -8.54
C GLY A 214 5.06 3.59 -7.23
N ASN A 215 4.28 4.11 -6.28
CA ASN A 215 4.12 3.53 -4.94
C ASN A 215 2.82 2.75 -4.71
N ARG A 216 2.03 2.54 -5.77
CA ARG A 216 0.73 1.83 -5.70
C ARG A 216 -0.29 2.49 -4.77
N ILE A 217 -0.19 3.80 -4.58
CA ILE A 217 -1.12 4.59 -3.77
C ILE A 217 -2.50 4.56 -4.44
N LYS A 218 -3.56 4.35 -3.65
CA LYS A 218 -4.94 4.20 -4.17
C LYS A 218 -5.81 5.40 -3.81
N SER A 219 -5.49 6.08 -2.72
CA SER A 219 -6.19 7.25 -2.23
C SER A 219 -5.23 8.21 -1.56
N VAL A 220 -5.53 9.51 -1.58
CA VAL A 220 -4.77 10.52 -0.81
C VAL A 220 -4.89 10.26 0.69
N GLY A 221 -5.97 9.58 1.13
CA GLY A 221 -6.10 9.11 2.51
C GLY A 221 -5.00 8.13 2.93
N ASP A 222 -4.41 7.37 2.00
CA ASP A 222 -3.28 6.46 2.31
C ASP A 222 -2.07 7.26 2.83
N ILE A 223 -1.84 8.45 2.29
CA ILE A 223 -0.73 9.34 2.67
C ILE A 223 -1.14 10.39 3.72
N GLY A 224 -2.27 10.20 4.41
CA GLY A 224 -2.92 11.25 5.21
C GLY A 224 -2.02 11.94 6.25
N SER A 225 -1.10 11.23 6.93
CA SER A 225 -0.19 11.88 7.89
C SER A 225 0.87 12.75 7.21
N ILE A 226 1.31 12.37 6.01
CA ILE A 226 2.27 13.15 5.21
C ILE A 226 1.63 14.46 4.76
N VAL A 227 0.33 14.42 4.40
CA VAL A 227 -0.44 15.60 3.95
C VAL A 227 -0.37 16.77 4.94
N TYR A 228 -0.39 16.48 6.24
CA TYR A 228 -0.36 17.51 7.28
C TYR A 228 1.04 18.04 7.58
N CYS A 229 2.09 17.30 7.22
CA CYS A 229 3.49 17.70 7.45
C CYS A 229 4.14 18.34 6.22
N ALA A 230 3.65 18.06 5.01
CA ALA A 230 4.21 18.51 3.73
C ALA A 230 3.43 19.68 3.11
N ARG A 231 2.95 20.63 3.93
CA ARG A 231 2.00 21.67 3.47
C ARG A 231 2.60 22.70 2.50
N ASP A 232 3.92 22.87 2.52
CA ASP A 232 4.64 23.84 1.68
C ASP A 232 5.02 23.27 0.30
N VAL A 233 4.55 22.06 -0.03
CA VAL A 233 4.77 21.45 -1.33
C VAL A 233 4.03 22.24 -2.41
N ILE A 234 4.80 22.70 -3.40
CA ILE A 234 4.31 23.36 -4.61
C ILE A 234 4.41 22.46 -5.85
N HIS A 235 5.29 21.45 -5.80
CA HIS A 235 5.48 20.46 -6.87
C HIS A 235 5.24 19.04 -6.34
N LEU A 236 4.23 18.36 -6.87
CA LEU A 236 3.82 17.03 -6.42
C LEU A 236 3.84 16.02 -7.57
N ASP A 237 4.58 14.92 -7.42
CA ASP A 237 4.58 13.83 -8.41
C ASP A 237 3.82 12.61 -7.88
N LEU A 238 2.74 12.26 -8.56
CA LEU A 238 1.86 11.13 -8.23
C LEU A 238 1.77 10.11 -9.36
N SER A 239 2.67 10.20 -10.33
CA SER A 239 2.69 9.35 -11.52
C SER A 239 2.77 7.87 -11.15
N HIS A 240 2.24 7.00 -12.01
CA HIS A 240 2.29 5.53 -11.86
C HIS A 240 1.73 4.99 -10.53
N ASN A 241 0.68 5.64 -10.02
CA ASN A 241 -0.12 5.15 -8.89
C ASN A 241 -1.45 4.54 -9.37
N TYR A 242 -2.32 4.18 -8.44
CA TYR A 242 -3.57 3.46 -8.68
C TYR A 242 -4.79 4.23 -8.15
N PHE A 243 -4.78 5.55 -8.28
CA PHE A 243 -5.93 6.37 -7.90
C PHE A 243 -7.16 5.99 -8.74
N LYS A 244 -8.34 6.10 -8.13
CA LYS A 244 -9.61 5.76 -8.78
C LYS A 244 -10.55 6.94 -8.94
N ARG A 245 -10.36 7.99 -8.14
CA ARG A 245 -11.29 9.09 -7.93
C ARG A 245 -10.52 10.37 -7.69
N ALA A 246 -10.84 11.41 -8.43
CA ALA A 246 -10.28 12.73 -8.24
C ALA A 246 -10.78 13.40 -6.95
N GLU A 247 -11.95 13.02 -6.45
CA GLU A 247 -12.54 13.61 -5.24
C GLU A 247 -11.67 13.38 -3.98
N ASP A 248 -10.87 12.31 -3.98
CA ASP A 248 -9.93 12.00 -2.89
C ASP A 248 -8.89 13.12 -2.70
N PHE A 249 -8.61 13.91 -3.74
CA PHE A 249 -7.66 15.02 -3.71
C PHE A 249 -8.19 16.26 -2.97
N SER A 250 -9.46 16.28 -2.58
CA SER A 250 -10.02 17.30 -1.69
C SER A 250 -9.23 17.46 -0.39
N LEU A 251 -8.56 16.40 0.09
CA LEU A 251 -7.71 16.43 1.29
C LEU A 251 -6.47 17.33 1.17
N ILE A 252 -5.99 17.57 -0.05
CA ILE A 252 -4.83 18.43 -0.32
C ILE A 252 -5.23 19.66 -1.15
N LYS A 253 -6.53 19.96 -1.28
CA LYS A 253 -7.03 21.11 -2.06
C LYS A 253 -6.46 22.45 -1.59
N GLY A 254 -6.19 22.56 -0.28
CA GLY A 254 -5.53 23.74 0.30
C GLY A 254 -4.03 23.87 0.04
N TRP A 255 -3.40 22.96 -0.71
CA TRP A 255 -1.99 23.10 -1.11
C TRP A 255 -1.86 24.07 -2.28
N ASN A 256 -0.84 24.93 -2.24
CA ASN A 256 -0.55 25.90 -3.30
C ASN A 256 0.27 25.25 -4.43
N LEU A 257 -0.29 24.22 -5.06
CA LEU A 257 0.39 23.46 -6.10
C LEU A 257 0.54 24.29 -7.38
N GLU A 258 1.78 24.46 -7.82
CA GLU A 258 2.11 25.04 -9.14
C GLU A 258 2.16 23.95 -10.20
N LYS A 259 2.57 22.73 -9.84
CA LYS A 259 2.70 21.61 -10.77
C LYS A 259 2.37 20.27 -10.13
N VAL A 260 1.58 19.47 -10.85
CA VAL A 260 1.25 18.09 -10.47
C VAL A 260 1.55 17.16 -11.62
N TYR A 261 2.41 16.16 -11.39
CA TYR A 261 2.70 15.13 -12.38
C TYR A 261 1.70 13.97 -12.22
N VAL A 262 0.96 13.70 -13.29
CA VAL A 262 -0.24 12.84 -13.27
C VAL A 262 -0.13 11.61 -14.19
N MET A 263 1.04 11.39 -14.79
CA MET A 263 1.24 10.33 -15.79
C MET A 263 0.87 8.96 -15.23
N GLU A 264 -0.07 8.27 -15.87
CA GLU A 264 -0.58 6.95 -15.43
C GLU A 264 -1.09 6.90 -13.97
N MET A 265 -1.43 8.03 -13.34
CA MET A 265 -1.90 8.04 -11.94
C MET A 265 -3.23 7.28 -11.76
N PHE A 266 -4.04 7.25 -12.82
CA PHE A 266 -5.33 6.54 -12.92
C PHE A 266 -5.21 5.23 -13.72
N SER A 267 -4.04 4.58 -13.71
CA SER A 267 -3.74 3.39 -14.54
C SER A 267 -4.66 2.17 -14.37
N LYS A 268 -5.57 2.19 -13.38
CA LYS A 268 -6.61 1.15 -13.18
C LYS A 268 -7.98 1.52 -13.77
N ILE A 269 -8.13 2.70 -14.34
CA ILE A 269 -9.34 3.13 -15.04
C ILE A 269 -9.21 2.74 -16.52
N GLU A 270 -9.97 1.74 -16.94
CA GLU A 270 -9.94 1.25 -18.32
C GLU A 270 -10.78 2.11 -19.27
N ALA A 271 -11.84 2.74 -18.77
CA ALA A 271 -12.75 3.55 -19.57
C ALA A 271 -12.19 4.96 -19.79
N GLU A 272 -11.94 5.32 -21.04
CA GLU A 272 -11.39 6.63 -21.44
C GLU A 272 -12.26 7.81 -20.96
N ALA A 273 -13.59 7.69 -21.05
CA ALA A 273 -14.50 8.71 -20.54
C ALA A 273 -14.32 8.94 -19.03
N ALA A 274 -14.19 7.87 -18.25
CA ALA A 274 -13.98 7.98 -16.81
C ALA A 274 -12.58 8.56 -16.48
N LEU A 275 -11.56 8.27 -17.28
CA LEU A 275 -10.25 8.90 -17.15
C LEU A 275 -10.34 10.41 -17.38
N HIS A 276 -11.00 10.82 -18.48
CA HIS A 276 -11.21 12.23 -18.81
C HIS A 276 -12.00 12.97 -17.73
N ASP A 277 -13.06 12.36 -17.18
CA ASP A 277 -13.85 12.92 -16.09
C ASP A 277 -13.00 13.14 -14.83
N ASN A 278 -12.13 12.19 -14.48
CA ASN A 278 -11.24 12.30 -13.33
C ASN A 278 -10.19 13.40 -13.52
N LEU A 279 -9.56 13.50 -14.70
CA LEU A 279 -8.60 14.58 -14.99
C LEU A 279 -9.28 15.95 -14.96
N THR A 280 -10.49 16.05 -15.50
CA THR A 280 -11.29 17.28 -15.46
C THR A 280 -11.67 17.67 -14.03
N ALA A 281 -12.05 16.70 -13.21
CA ALA A 281 -12.33 16.94 -11.78
C ALA A 281 -11.07 17.34 -11.02
N LEU A 282 -9.91 16.75 -11.32
CA LEU A 282 -8.63 17.11 -10.71
C LEU A 282 -8.24 18.56 -11.04
N HIS A 283 -8.42 18.98 -12.30
CA HIS A 283 -8.19 20.37 -12.71
C HIS A 283 -9.13 21.36 -12.00
N LYS A 284 -10.36 20.96 -11.65
CA LYS A 284 -11.25 21.79 -10.82
C LYS A 284 -10.78 21.92 -9.37
N ILE A 285 -10.08 20.91 -8.85
CA ILE A 285 -9.52 20.94 -7.49
C ILE A 285 -8.25 21.81 -7.47
N PHE A 286 -7.41 21.71 -8.51
CA PHE A 286 -6.17 22.48 -8.66
C PHE A 286 -6.19 23.33 -9.95
N PRO A 287 -6.99 24.40 -10.02
CA PRO A 287 -7.15 25.18 -11.24
C PRO A 287 -5.88 25.91 -11.69
N GLU A 288 -5.04 26.30 -10.73
CA GLU A 288 -3.79 27.04 -10.98
C GLU A 288 -2.59 26.11 -11.24
N ALA A 289 -2.74 24.82 -11.00
CA ALA A 289 -1.64 23.86 -11.16
C ALA A 289 -1.51 23.40 -12.61
N ASP A 290 -0.28 23.36 -13.11
CA ASP A 290 0.06 22.67 -14.35
C ASP A 290 -0.03 21.15 -14.14
N LEU A 291 -1.03 20.51 -14.73
CA LEU A 291 -1.20 19.06 -14.73
C LEU A 291 -0.35 18.46 -15.85
N ASP A 292 0.89 18.10 -15.50
CA ASP A 292 1.87 17.59 -16.47
C ASP A 292 1.70 16.08 -16.66
N GLU A 293 1.21 15.71 -17.84
CA GLU A 293 1.14 14.32 -18.30
C GLU A 293 2.46 13.84 -18.90
N THR A 294 3.43 14.74 -19.12
CA THR A 294 4.74 14.42 -19.68
C THR A 294 5.76 14.22 -18.56
N TRP A 295 6.48 13.09 -18.57
CA TRP A 295 7.64 12.91 -17.71
C TRP A 295 8.77 13.86 -18.16
N ARG A 296 8.74 15.10 -17.69
CA ARG A 296 9.85 16.04 -17.81
C ARG A 296 10.39 16.34 -16.43
N LEU A 297 11.21 15.37 -16.00
CA LEU A 297 12.22 15.40 -14.94
C LEU A 297 12.08 16.56 -13.95
N LEU A 298 11.89 16.18 -12.69
CA LEU A 298 12.37 16.95 -11.53
C LEU A 298 13.67 17.68 -11.88
N PRO A 299 13.88 18.92 -11.42
CA PRO A 299 15.09 19.67 -11.74
C PRO A 299 16.33 18.79 -11.56
N LYS A 300 17.26 18.81 -12.52
CA LYS A 300 18.42 17.88 -12.57
C LYS A 300 19.26 17.90 -11.27
N SER A 301 19.13 18.93 -10.46
CA SER A 301 19.68 19.03 -9.10
C SER A 301 19.05 18.01 -8.13
N ALA A 302 17.73 17.79 -8.20
CA ALA A 302 16.99 16.81 -7.39
C ALA A 302 17.26 15.36 -7.81
N LEU A 303 17.82 15.18 -9.02
CA LEU A 303 18.30 13.91 -9.56
C LEU A 303 19.79 13.66 -9.27
N LYS A 304 20.49 14.53 -8.52
CA LYS A 304 21.87 14.24 -8.08
C LYS A 304 21.90 13.40 -6.81
N LYS A 305 21.48 12.16 -6.97
CA LYS A 305 22.31 10.97 -6.76
C LYS A 305 21.63 9.83 -7.52
N ASP A 306 21.72 9.87 -8.85
CA ASP A 306 22.32 8.68 -9.45
C ASP A 306 23.61 8.48 -8.67
N VAL A 307 23.62 7.46 -7.81
CA VAL A 307 24.87 6.91 -7.32
C VAL A 307 25.61 6.53 -8.59
N VAL A 308 26.44 7.44 -9.10
CA VAL A 308 27.57 7.08 -9.95
C VAL A 308 28.39 6.22 -9.01
N LEU A 309 28.05 4.94 -8.99
CA LEU A 309 28.82 3.91 -8.35
C LEU A 309 30.24 4.17 -8.84
N SER A 310 31.17 4.36 -7.90
CA SER A 310 32.58 4.39 -8.27
C SER A 310 32.85 3.16 -9.14
N GLU A 311 33.81 3.23 -10.06
CA GLU A 311 34.15 2.07 -10.90
C GLU A 311 34.39 0.80 -10.04
N GLU A 312 34.89 0.99 -8.80
CA GLU A 312 35.02 -0.06 -7.79
C GLU A 312 33.67 -0.63 -7.31
N GLU A 313 32.67 0.21 -7.05
CA GLU A 313 31.36 -0.24 -6.56
C GLU A 313 30.53 -0.87 -7.69
N LEU A 314 30.69 -0.40 -8.93
CA LEU A 314 30.13 -1.04 -10.12
C LEU A 314 30.77 -2.42 -10.36
N ALA A 315 32.10 -2.52 -10.22
CA ALA A 315 32.82 -3.79 -10.30
C ALA A 315 32.42 -4.77 -9.17
N ARG A 316 32.19 -4.27 -7.94
CA ARG A 316 31.67 -5.07 -6.82
C ARG A 316 30.29 -5.62 -7.11
N ARG A 317 29.37 -4.80 -7.63
CA ARG A 317 28.02 -5.24 -7.99
C ARG A 317 28.01 -6.23 -9.14
N GLN A 318 28.86 -6.03 -10.14
CA GLN A 318 29.04 -7.01 -11.22
C GLN A 318 29.59 -8.34 -10.71
N LYS A 319 30.53 -8.30 -9.76
CA LYS A 319 31.06 -9.51 -9.11
C LYS A 319 30.00 -10.24 -8.29
N ILE A 320 29.20 -9.51 -7.50
CA ILE A 320 28.09 -10.09 -6.72
C ILE A 320 27.04 -10.70 -7.67
N ALA A 321 26.66 -10.00 -8.74
CA ALA A 321 25.71 -10.51 -9.72
C ALA A 321 26.21 -11.78 -10.42
N GLU A 322 27.50 -11.86 -10.75
CA GLU A 322 28.09 -13.07 -11.34
C GLU A 322 28.15 -14.23 -10.33
N GLU A 323 28.48 -13.96 -9.06
CA GLU A 323 28.43 -14.96 -7.98
C GLU A 323 27.01 -15.48 -7.74
N GLU A 324 25.99 -14.61 -7.78
CA GLU A 324 24.58 -15.00 -7.67
C GLU A 324 24.11 -15.82 -8.86
N LYS A 325 24.53 -15.47 -10.08
CA LYS A 325 24.26 -16.24 -11.28
C LYS A 325 24.87 -17.64 -11.21
N ILE A 326 26.10 -17.76 -10.72
CA ILE A 326 26.76 -19.06 -10.47
C ILE A 326 25.97 -19.87 -9.42
N LYS A 327 25.57 -19.25 -8.29
CA LYS A 327 24.75 -19.91 -7.26
C LYS A 327 23.41 -20.40 -7.82
N ALA A 328 22.71 -19.55 -8.58
CA ALA A 328 21.44 -19.91 -9.22
C ALA A 328 21.60 -21.09 -10.18
N GLN A 329 22.68 -21.14 -10.96
CA GLN A 329 22.98 -22.26 -11.84
C GLN A 329 23.26 -23.55 -11.05
N ILE A 330 23.98 -23.47 -9.92
CA ILE A 330 24.22 -24.62 -9.04
C ILE A 330 22.89 -25.14 -8.48
N TYR A 331 22.01 -24.27 -8.00
CA TYR A 331 20.69 -24.67 -7.49
C TYR A 331 19.81 -25.29 -8.58
N ALA A 332 19.79 -24.72 -9.79
CA ALA A 332 19.07 -25.28 -10.93
C ALA A 332 19.59 -26.68 -11.28
N ASN A 333 20.91 -26.89 -11.31
CA ASN A 333 21.53 -28.19 -11.56
C ASN A 333 21.18 -29.22 -10.48
N GLN A 334 21.18 -28.80 -9.20
CA GLN A 334 20.77 -29.66 -8.09
C GLN A 334 19.29 -30.04 -8.17
N ALA A 335 18.41 -29.10 -8.51
CA ALA A 335 16.99 -29.36 -8.72
C ALA A 335 16.76 -30.34 -9.87
N ALA A 336 17.43 -30.14 -11.01
CA ALA A 336 17.37 -31.05 -12.15
C ALA A 336 17.87 -32.46 -11.80
N TYR A 337 18.95 -32.57 -11.01
CA TYR A 337 19.45 -33.87 -10.54
C TYR A 337 18.44 -34.59 -9.63
N LYS A 338 17.84 -33.88 -8.67
CA LYS A 338 16.78 -34.43 -7.80
C LYS A 338 15.56 -34.89 -8.60
N MET A 339 15.15 -34.09 -9.59
CA MET A 339 14.06 -34.45 -10.50
C MET A 339 14.36 -35.76 -11.23
N LYS A 340 15.56 -35.90 -11.84
CA LYS A 340 15.97 -37.12 -12.54
C LYS A 340 15.96 -38.36 -11.63
N ILE A 341 16.41 -38.24 -10.38
CA ILE A 341 16.33 -39.34 -9.40
C ILE A 341 14.88 -39.74 -9.14
N ASN A 342 13.98 -38.77 -8.95
CA ASN A 342 12.58 -39.04 -8.69
C ASN A 342 11.92 -39.73 -9.89
N LEU A 343 12.21 -39.30 -11.12
CA LEU A 343 11.71 -39.96 -12.33
C LEU A 343 12.15 -41.42 -12.40
N VAL A 344 13.42 -41.72 -12.11
CA VAL A 344 13.93 -43.09 -12.07
C VAL A 344 13.21 -43.93 -11.00
N LYS A 345 12.95 -43.36 -9.82
CA LYS A 345 12.21 -44.05 -8.74
C LYS A 345 10.77 -44.35 -9.15
N THR A 346 10.07 -43.37 -9.72
CA THR A 346 8.68 -43.52 -10.18
C THR A 346 8.59 -44.57 -11.28
N LEU A 347 9.45 -44.48 -12.30
CA LEU A 347 9.45 -45.44 -13.40
C LEU A 347 9.79 -46.86 -12.92
N LYS A 348 10.73 -46.98 -11.97
CA LYS A 348 11.05 -48.26 -11.33
C LYS A 348 9.82 -48.86 -10.62
N ALA A 349 9.11 -48.05 -9.84
CA ALA A 349 7.91 -48.51 -9.13
C ALA A 349 6.79 -48.95 -10.09
N GLU A 350 6.68 -48.33 -11.27
CA GLU A 350 5.65 -48.65 -12.27
C GLU A 350 5.98 -49.88 -13.13
N THR A 351 7.26 -50.19 -13.31
CA THR A 351 7.72 -51.17 -14.31
C THR A 351 8.45 -52.37 -13.73
N SER A 352 8.83 -52.32 -12.44
CA SER A 352 9.70 -53.29 -11.77
C SER A 352 11.07 -53.49 -12.45
N LEU A 353 11.48 -52.59 -13.35
CA LEU A 353 12.80 -52.63 -13.98
C LEU A 353 13.91 -52.28 -12.98
N LYS A 354 15.06 -52.94 -13.13
CA LYS A 354 16.28 -52.53 -12.43
C LYS A 354 16.61 -51.07 -12.74
N LYS A 355 17.11 -50.36 -11.73
CA LYS A 355 17.43 -48.92 -11.78
C LYS A 355 18.24 -48.51 -13.02
N LYS A 356 19.21 -49.34 -13.45
CA LYS A 356 20.06 -49.07 -14.62
C LYS A 356 19.26 -49.01 -15.93
N TYR A 357 18.20 -49.81 -16.07
CA TYR A 357 17.36 -49.83 -17.27
C TYR A 357 16.31 -48.72 -17.25
N CYS A 358 15.75 -48.36 -16.08
CA CYS A 358 14.93 -47.15 -15.95
C CYS A 358 15.71 -45.90 -16.34
N MET A 359 16.96 -45.79 -15.90
CA MET A 359 17.83 -44.66 -16.25
C MET A 359 18.12 -44.62 -17.75
N LYS A 360 18.45 -45.75 -18.37
CA LYS A 360 18.67 -45.83 -19.82
C LYS A 360 17.42 -45.41 -20.60
N LEU A 361 16.25 -45.94 -20.23
CA LEU A 361 15.00 -45.61 -20.89
C LEU A 361 14.65 -44.11 -20.76
N LEU A 362 14.90 -43.50 -19.61
CA LEU A 362 14.71 -42.06 -19.43
C LEU A 362 15.72 -41.24 -20.24
N VAL A 363 16.99 -41.64 -20.28
CA VAL A 363 18.02 -40.94 -21.08
C VAL A 363 17.68 -40.98 -22.57
N ASP A 364 17.32 -42.15 -23.10
CA ASP A 364 16.96 -42.33 -24.52
C ASP A 364 15.72 -41.50 -24.91
N ASN A 365 14.88 -41.16 -23.94
CA ASN A 365 13.66 -40.36 -24.13
C ASN A 365 13.76 -38.96 -23.49
N LYS A 366 14.98 -38.41 -23.33
CA LYS A 366 15.24 -37.04 -22.85
C LYS A 366 14.57 -36.70 -21.51
N PHE A 367 14.42 -37.68 -20.63
CA PHE A 367 13.73 -37.60 -19.34
C PHE A 367 12.24 -37.22 -19.42
N ASP A 368 11.60 -37.45 -20.57
CA ASP A 368 10.15 -37.36 -20.71
C ASP A 368 9.50 -38.67 -20.23
N MET A 369 8.73 -38.57 -19.13
CA MET A 369 8.09 -39.73 -18.51
C MET A 369 7.02 -40.38 -19.38
N GLU A 370 6.25 -39.60 -20.15
CA GLU A 370 5.17 -40.13 -20.97
C GLU A 370 5.72 -40.88 -22.18
N ILE A 371 6.77 -40.33 -22.80
CA ILE A 371 7.46 -41.00 -23.91
C ILE A 371 8.15 -42.27 -23.40
N ALA A 372 8.82 -42.20 -22.24
CA ALA A 372 9.46 -43.37 -21.63
C ALA A 372 8.43 -44.48 -21.30
N ARG A 373 7.26 -44.13 -20.76
CA ARG A 373 6.16 -45.08 -20.51
C ARG A 373 5.64 -45.74 -21.79
N LYS A 374 5.44 -44.96 -22.85
CA LYS A 374 5.01 -45.48 -24.16
C LYS A 374 6.05 -46.43 -24.75
N ALA A 375 7.34 -46.06 -24.67
CA ALA A 375 8.43 -46.91 -25.10
C ALA A 375 8.48 -48.22 -24.31
N TYR A 376 8.35 -48.15 -22.98
CA TYR A 376 8.26 -49.33 -22.12
C TYR A 376 7.14 -50.27 -22.57
N ARG A 377 5.90 -49.77 -22.68
CA ARG A 377 4.73 -50.59 -23.07
C ARG A 377 4.89 -51.25 -24.45
N LYS A 378 5.57 -50.58 -25.37
CA LYS A 378 5.81 -51.09 -26.73
C LYS A 378 6.84 -52.21 -26.78
N PHE A 379 7.82 -52.21 -25.87
CA PHE A 379 8.97 -53.10 -25.92
C PHE A 379 9.09 -54.05 -24.72
N SER A 380 8.21 -53.96 -23.72
CA SER A 380 8.27 -54.74 -22.49
C SER A 380 8.25 -56.26 -22.74
N SER A 381 7.50 -56.71 -23.74
CA SER A 381 7.44 -58.12 -24.16
C SER A 381 8.73 -58.64 -24.80
N LYS A 382 9.67 -57.74 -25.12
CA LYS A 382 10.98 -58.05 -25.72
C LYS A 382 12.12 -57.84 -24.72
N PHE A 383 11.83 -57.45 -23.48
CA PHE A 383 12.85 -57.32 -22.46
C PHE A 383 13.19 -58.67 -21.86
N ASP A 384 14.49 -58.88 -21.66
CA ASP A 384 15.01 -60.06 -21.00
C ASP A 384 14.50 -60.12 -19.54
N PRO A 385 14.07 -61.28 -19.03
CA PRO A 385 13.70 -61.45 -17.62
C PRO A 385 14.73 -60.88 -16.63
N ASP A 386 16.03 -60.90 -16.95
CA ASP A 386 17.10 -60.36 -16.10
C ASP A 386 17.03 -58.84 -15.92
N TYR A 387 16.16 -58.14 -16.66
CA TYR A 387 16.00 -56.69 -16.60
C TYR A 387 15.11 -56.23 -15.45
N TYR A 388 14.33 -57.14 -14.87
CA TYR A 388 13.42 -56.89 -13.76
C TYR A 388 14.09 -57.21 -12.41
N ASP A 389 13.63 -56.54 -11.36
CA ASP A 389 13.99 -56.81 -9.96
C ASP A 389 13.15 -57.93 -9.33
#